data_AF-A0A5Q0UJH5-F1
#
_entry.id   AF-A0A5Q0UJH5-F1
#
_cell.length_a   1.000
_cell.length_b   1.000
_cell.length_c   1.000
_cell.angle_alpha   90.00
_cell.angle_beta   90.00
_cell.angle_gamma   90.00
#
_symmetry.space_group_name_H-M   'P 1'
#
loop_
_entity.id
_entity.type
_entity.pdbx_description
1 polymer ?
#
loop_
_entity_poly.entity_id
_entity_poly.type
_entity_poly.pdbx_seq_one_letter_code
_entity_poly.pdbx_strand_id
1 'polypeptide(L)'
;MFDTYVAALQHDLVDLPQGTRRVGVVRSPTPWFHGAVDENRPALGPPSDFLEEFQSREESFKLDGMCEEGAHNAAWEELDFEETYRDHLTSGEVRASMDDLVSLLQAGEDVALVCYENTDQKRCHRTILREELRSRV
;
A
#
# COMPACT_ATOMS: atom_id res chain seq x y z
N MET A 1 0.20 -12.66 -8.72
CA MET A 1 0.20 -11.40 -7.94
C MET A 1 -0.53 -11.55 -6.62
N PHE A 2 0.16 -11.20 -5.55
CA PHE A 2 -0.25 -11.27 -4.15
C PHE A 2 -0.15 -9.90 -3.48
N ASP A 3 -0.70 -9.78 -2.29
CA ASP A 3 -0.47 -8.63 -1.42
C ASP A 3 -0.49 -9.08 0.04
N THR A 4 0.26 -8.39 0.89
CA THR A 4 0.36 -8.70 2.32
C THR A 4 0.82 -7.47 3.11
N TYR A 5 0.92 -7.61 4.42
CA TYR A 5 1.44 -6.60 5.33
C TYR A 5 2.72 -7.07 6.01
N VAL A 6 3.58 -6.12 6.38
CA VAL A 6 4.95 -6.41 6.83
C VAL A 6 5.00 -7.31 8.06
N ALA A 7 4.08 -7.14 9.01
CA ALA A 7 4.04 -7.97 10.21
C ALA A 7 3.67 -9.43 9.88
N ALA A 8 2.83 -9.69 8.86
CA ALA A 8 2.58 -11.07 8.42
C ALA A 8 3.83 -11.73 7.87
N LEU A 9 4.68 -11.00 7.14
CA LEU A 9 5.96 -11.53 6.67
C LEU A 9 6.95 -11.79 7.81
N GLN A 10 7.03 -10.88 8.78
CA GLN A 10 7.96 -10.99 9.91
C GLN A 10 7.59 -12.10 10.90
N HIS A 11 6.31 -12.47 10.95
CA HIS A 11 5.80 -13.49 11.85
C HIS A 11 5.39 -14.78 11.13
N ASP A 12 5.80 -14.96 9.86
CA ASP A 12 5.49 -16.14 9.04
C ASP A 12 3.98 -16.48 9.00
N LEU A 13 3.13 -15.45 8.95
CA LEU A 13 1.66 -15.56 8.90
C LEU A 13 1.10 -15.59 7.46
N VAL A 14 1.98 -15.54 6.45
CA VAL A 14 1.60 -15.57 5.04
C VAL A 14 2.52 -16.52 4.27
N ASP A 15 1.93 -17.45 3.52
CA ASP A 15 2.66 -18.34 2.63
C ASP A 15 2.70 -17.75 1.21
N LEU A 16 3.86 -17.19 0.84
CA LEU A 16 4.12 -16.75 -0.53
C LEU A 16 4.83 -17.85 -1.33
N PRO A 17 4.49 -18.06 -2.62
CA PRO A 17 5.24 -18.97 -3.48
C PRO A 17 6.74 -18.67 -3.47
N GLN A 18 7.57 -19.71 -3.53
CA GLN A 18 9.01 -19.56 -3.59
C GLN A 18 9.42 -18.71 -4.81
N GLY A 19 10.28 -17.71 -4.59
CA GLY A 19 10.71 -16.79 -5.65
C GLY A 19 9.78 -15.60 -5.88
N THR A 20 8.69 -15.47 -5.11
CA THR A 20 7.84 -14.26 -5.14
C THR A 20 8.66 -13.03 -4.73
N ARG A 21 8.71 -12.02 -5.60
CA ARG A 21 9.37 -10.74 -5.33
C ARG A 21 8.49 -9.89 -4.40
N ARG A 22 9.00 -9.53 -3.23
CA ARG A 22 8.32 -8.68 -2.23
C ARG A 22 8.64 -7.22 -2.53
N VAL A 23 7.63 -6.49 -2.98
CA VAL A 23 7.75 -5.07 -3.33
C VAL A 23 7.01 -4.23 -2.30
N GLY A 24 7.77 -3.49 -1.50
CA GLY A 24 7.24 -2.46 -0.62
C GLY A 24 6.65 -1.30 -1.42
N VAL A 25 5.50 -0.80 -0.98
CA VAL A 25 4.80 0.34 -1.61
C VAL A 25 4.53 1.43 -0.58
N VAL A 26 5.51 1.66 0.30
CA VAL A 26 5.42 2.60 1.41
C VAL A 26 6.15 3.89 1.05
N ARG A 27 5.50 5.04 1.27
CA ARG A 27 6.03 6.38 0.98
C ARG A 27 7.31 6.68 1.75
N SER A 28 7.28 6.46 3.07
CA SER A 28 8.39 6.71 3.99
C SER A 28 8.62 5.46 4.83
N PRO A 29 9.30 4.43 4.31
CA PRO A 29 9.54 3.20 5.05
C PRO A 29 10.46 3.46 6.24
N THR A 30 10.20 2.76 7.34
CA THR A 30 11.11 2.71 8.48
C THR A 30 12.34 1.86 8.12
N PRO A 31 13.51 2.06 8.74
CA PRO A 31 14.72 1.32 8.36
C PRO A 31 14.56 -0.21 8.39
N TRP A 32 13.79 -0.73 9.34
CA TRP A 32 13.55 -2.17 9.48
C TRP A 32 12.63 -2.74 8.40
N PHE A 33 11.79 -1.91 7.75
CA PHE A 33 10.92 -2.34 6.66
C PHE A 33 11.72 -2.91 5.48
N HIS A 34 12.90 -2.32 5.20
CA HIS A 34 13.79 -2.78 4.13
C HIS A 34 14.32 -4.21 4.33
N GLY A 35 14.32 -4.74 5.56
CA GLY A 35 14.70 -6.13 5.80
C GLY A 35 13.61 -7.14 5.44
N ALA A 36 12.35 -6.69 5.34
CA ALA A 36 11.20 -7.55 5.09
C ALA A 36 10.77 -7.61 3.61
N VAL A 37 11.30 -6.72 2.77
CA VAL A 37 10.99 -6.62 1.33
C VAL A 37 12.27 -6.69 0.50
N ASP A 38 12.17 -7.08 -0.76
CA ASP A 38 13.32 -7.15 -1.67
C ASP A 38 13.63 -5.75 -2.24
N GLU A 39 12.61 -4.91 -2.40
CA GLU A 39 12.73 -3.50 -2.75
C GLU A 39 11.55 -2.69 -2.20
N ASN A 40 11.68 -1.36 -2.12
CA ASN A 40 10.55 -0.47 -1.86
C ASN A 40 10.44 0.57 -3.00
N ARG A 41 9.21 0.86 -3.43
CA ARG A 41 8.88 1.87 -4.45
C ARG A 41 8.08 3.02 -3.80
N PRO A 42 8.73 4.05 -3.24
CA PRO A 42 8.06 5.15 -2.55
C PRO A 42 7.03 5.90 -3.41
N ALA A 43 7.26 5.99 -4.72
CA ALA A 43 6.36 6.64 -5.66
C ALA A 43 4.97 5.97 -5.71
N LEU A 44 4.89 4.66 -5.43
CA LEU A 44 3.64 3.92 -5.34
C LEU A 44 2.95 4.09 -3.97
N GLY A 45 3.61 4.70 -2.99
CA GLY A 45 2.93 5.14 -1.77
C GLY A 45 2.07 6.38 -2.03
N PRO A 46 1.03 6.63 -1.21
CA PRO A 46 0.25 7.86 -1.32
C PRO A 46 1.14 9.11 -1.14
N PRO A 47 0.75 10.26 -1.72
CA PRO A 47 1.52 11.51 -1.59
C PRO A 47 1.79 11.88 -0.13
N SER A 48 2.96 12.44 0.17
CA SER A 48 3.36 12.77 1.55
C SER A 48 2.38 13.72 2.22
N ASP A 49 2.07 14.85 1.57
CA ASP A 49 1.18 15.87 2.12
C ASP A 49 -0.23 15.29 2.38
N PHE A 50 -0.69 14.40 1.50
CA PHE A 50 -1.97 13.71 1.66
C PHE A 50 -1.95 12.69 2.80
N LEU A 51 -0.83 11.97 3.00
CA LEU A 51 -0.67 11.08 4.15
C LEU A 51 -0.66 11.83 5.48
N GLU A 52 -0.02 13.00 5.52
CA GLU A 52 -0.01 13.86 6.71
C GLU A 52 -1.41 14.36 7.04
N GLU A 53 -2.19 14.76 6.03
CA GLU A 53 -3.60 15.13 6.20
C GLU A 53 -4.43 13.95 6.70
N PHE A 54 -4.28 12.77 6.09
CA PHE A 54 -4.95 11.55 6.53
C PHE A 54 -4.67 11.21 8.00
N GLN A 55 -3.40 11.22 8.40
CA GLN A 55 -3.00 10.95 9.79
C GLN A 55 -3.58 12.00 10.75
N SER A 56 -3.59 13.27 10.36
CA SER A 56 -4.19 14.35 11.16
C SER A 56 -5.69 14.13 11.38
N ARG A 57 -6.44 13.73 10.32
CA ARG A 57 -7.88 13.43 10.42
C ARG A 57 -8.14 12.17 11.25
N GLU A 58 -7.36 11.12 11.05
CA GLU A 58 -7.43 9.89 11.85
C GLU A 58 -7.24 10.20 13.34
N GLU A 59 -6.21 10.95 13.70
CA GLU A 59 -5.95 11.33 15.10
C GLU A 59 -7.07 12.20 15.69
N SER A 60 -7.66 13.11 14.90
CA SER A 60 -8.84 13.87 15.33
C SER A 60 -10.01 12.96 15.70
N PHE A 61 -10.30 11.94 14.88
CA PHE A 61 -11.38 10.99 15.17
C PHE A 61 -11.11 10.13 16.41
N LYS A 62 -9.84 9.76 16.66
CA LYS A 62 -9.45 9.07 17.90
C LYS A 62 -9.69 9.95 19.12
N LEU A 63 -9.35 11.25 19.04
CA LEU A 63 -9.61 12.21 20.12
C LEU A 63 -11.11 12.40 20.39
N ASP A 64 -11.95 12.26 19.37
CA ASP A 64 -13.41 12.26 19.48
C ASP A 64 -13.99 10.92 20.00
N GLY A 65 -13.14 9.95 20.32
CA GLY A 65 -13.49 8.69 20.98
C GLY A 65 -13.72 7.50 20.04
N MET A 66 -13.37 7.62 18.75
CA MET A 66 -13.40 6.46 17.85
C MET A 66 -12.27 5.47 18.18
N CYS A 67 -12.52 4.17 17.94
CA CYS A 67 -11.46 3.17 17.99
C CYS A 67 -10.49 3.35 16.80
N GLU A 68 -9.32 2.72 16.84
CA GLU A 68 -8.26 2.91 15.85
C GLU A 68 -8.71 2.60 14.42
N GLU A 69 -9.36 1.45 14.21
CA GLU A 69 -9.85 1.03 12.90
C GLU A 69 -11.02 1.90 12.42
N GLY A 70 -11.87 2.31 13.35
CA GLY A 70 -12.98 3.22 13.09
C GLY A 70 -12.49 4.59 12.64
N ALA A 71 -11.53 5.17 13.34
CA ALA A 71 -10.91 6.45 13.03
C ALA A 71 -10.19 6.41 11.67
N HIS A 72 -9.40 5.35 11.42
CA HIS A 72 -8.72 5.13 10.15
C HIS A 72 -9.72 5.09 8.99
N ASN A 73 -10.75 4.26 9.10
CA ASN A 73 -11.73 4.09 8.03
C ASN A 73 -12.62 5.32 7.86
N ALA A 74 -12.89 6.08 8.93
CA ALA A 74 -13.61 7.35 8.85
C ALA A 74 -12.78 8.42 8.11
N ALA A 75 -11.49 8.55 8.43
CA ALA A 75 -10.57 9.44 7.71
C ALA A 75 -10.44 9.05 6.23
N TRP A 76 -10.46 7.75 5.93
CA TRP A 76 -10.40 7.23 4.56
C TRP A 76 -11.59 7.70 3.73
N GLU A 77 -12.79 7.63 4.29
CA GLU A 77 -14.02 8.07 3.62
C GLU A 77 -14.06 9.60 3.51
N GLU A 78 -13.73 10.31 4.58
CA GLU A 78 -13.85 11.78 4.59
C GLU A 78 -12.93 12.46 3.59
N LEU A 79 -11.76 11.88 3.35
CA LEU A 79 -10.74 12.42 2.44
C LEU A 79 -10.83 11.85 1.01
N ASP A 80 -11.88 11.11 0.69
CA ASP A 80 -12.05 10.44 -0.61
C ASP A 80 -10.75 9.71 -1.04
N PHE A 81 -10.15 8.99 -0.07
CA PHE A 81 -8.78 8.49 -0.19
C PHE A 81 -8.57 7.65 -1.45
N GLU A 82 -9.57 6.82 -1.75
CA GLU A 82 -9.54 5.94 -2.90
C GLU A 82 -9.46 6.70 -4.24
N GLU A 83 -10.29 7.72 -4.41
CA GLU A 83 -10.30 8.55 -5.63
C GLU A 83 -8.98 9.34 -5.75
N THR A 84 -8.58 10.01 -4.67
CA THR A 84 -7.33 10.78 -4.62
C THR A 84 -6.11 9.91 -4.93
N TYR A 85 -6.07 8.68 -4.41
CA TYR A 85 -4.98 7.76 -4.67
C TYR A 85 -5.00 7.23 -6.12
N ARG A 86 -6.17 6.95 -6.70
CA ARG A 86 -6.25 6.56 -8.13
C ARG A 86 -5.75 7.68 -9.04
N ASP A 87 -6.09 8.93 -8.76
CA ASP A 87 -5.59 10.07 -9.52
C ASP A 87 -4.07 10.19 -9.43
N HIS A 88 -3.50 9.99 -8.22
CA HIS A 88 -2.04 9.95 -8.02
C HIS A 88 -1.36 8.88 -8.89
N LEU A 89 -1.97 7.69 -9.03
CA LEU A 89 -1.45 6.60 -9.88
C LEU A 89 -1.38 6.96 -11.37
N THR A 90 -2.04 8.03 -11.81
CA THR A 90 -1.97 8.51 -13.19
C THR A 90 -0.82 9.47 -13.44
N SER A 91 -0.15 9.98 -12.40
CA SER A 91 0.96 10.93 -12.50
C SER A 91 2.24 10.31 -13.10
N GLY A 92 3.12 11.14 -13.66
CA GLY A 92 4.21 10.68 -14.55
C GLY A 92 5.21 9.71 -13.93
N GLU A 93 5.78 10.05 -12.77
CA GLU A 93 6.77 9.19 -12.06
C GLU A 93 6.13 7.88 -11.58
N VAL A 94 4.87 7.96 -11.13
CA VAL A 94 4.11 6.83 -10.63
C VAL A 94 3.77 5.87 -11.77
N ARG A 95 3.43 6.41 -12.94
CA ARG A 95 3.16 5.62 -14.15
C ARG A 95 4.37 4.77 -14.55
N ALA A 96 5.59 5.33 -14.52
CA ALA A 96 6.79 4.55 -14.80
C ALA A 96 6.96 3.39 -13.81
N SER A 97 6.76 3.64 -12.50
CA SER A 97 6.81 2.58 -11.49
C SER A 97 5.72 1.52 -11.66
N MET A 98 4.53 1.91 -12.14
CA MET A 98 3.43 1.00 -12.49
C MET A 98 3.79 0.15 -13.71
N ASP A 99 4.27 0.76 -14.79
CA ASP A 99 4.61 0.09 -16.05
C ASP A 99 5.74 -0.94 -15.85
N ASP A 100 6.70 -0.63 -14.99
CA ASP A 100 7.75 -1.57 -14.59
C ASP A 100 7.17 -2.79 -13.86
N LEU A 101 6.21 -2.60 -12.93
CA LEU A 101 5.56 -3.73 -12.25
C LEU A 101 4.69 -4.56 -13.21
N VAL A 102 3.94 -3.91 -14.09
CA VAL A 102 3.15 -4.59 -15.12
C VAL A 102 4.06 -5.44 -16.02
N SER A 103 5.22 -4.92 -16.41
CA SER A 103 6.19 -5.64 -17.23
C SER A 103 6.69 -6.92 -16.54
N LEU A 104 7.00 -6.87 -15.24
CA LEU A 104 7.40 -8.06 -14.47
C LEU A 104 6.27 -9.10 -14.44
N LEU A 105 5.03 -8.66 -14.20
CA LEU A 105 3.87 -9.55 -14.15
C LEU A 105 3.58 -10.21 -15.50
N GLN A 106 3.69 -9.45 -16.59
CA GLN A 106 3.52 -9.98 -17.95
C GLN A 106 4.64 -10.95 -18.36
N ALA A 107 5.84 -10.80 -17.79
CA ALA A 107 6.93 -11.77 -17.94
C ALA A 107 6.70 -13.07 -17.14
N GLY A 108 5.63 -13.15 -16.34
CA GLY A 108 5.28 -14.30 -15.53
C GLY A 108 5.94 -14.32 -14.15
N GLU A 109 6.52 -13.20 -13.70
CA GLU A 109 7.06 -13.11 -12.34
C GLU A 109 5.95 -12.94 -11.29
N ASP A 110 6.09 -13.65 -10.18
CA ASP A 110 5.21 -13.46 -9.02
C ASP A 110 5.68 -12.27 -8.18
N VAL A 111 4.78 -11.30 -8.00
CA VAL A 111 4.99 -10.12 -7.15
C VAL A 111 4.01 -10.13 -5.98
N ALA A 112 4.52 -9.85 -4.79
CA ALA A 112 3.76 -9.54 -3.59
C ALA A 112 3.93 -8.06 -3.21
N LEU A 113 2.84 -7.29 -3.24
CA LEU A 113 2.85 -5.92 -2.73
C LEU A 113 2.84 -5.93 -1.20
N VAL A 114 3.63 -5.06 -0.56
CA VAL A 114 3.79 -5.02 0.90
C VAL A 114 3.57 -3.62 1.45
N CYS A 115 2.70 -3.50 2.46
CA CYS A 115 2.46 -2.28 3.23
C CYS A 115 2.48 -2.57 4.75
N TYR A 116 2.22 -1.59 5.60
CA TYR A 116 2.07 -1.80 7.04
C TYR A 116 0.71 -2.37 7.42
N GLU A 117 -0.35 -1.92 6.75
CA GLU A 117 -1.71 -2.13 7.25
C GLU A 117 -2.24 -3.54 6.99
N ASN A 118 -2.77 -4.17 8.04
CA ASN A 118 -3.62 -5.36 7.92
C ASN A 118 -5.00 -4.94 7.40
N THR A 119 -5.42 -5.56 6.31
CA THR A 119 -6.67 -5.27 5.61
C THR A 119 -7.91 -5.98 6.17
N ASP A 120 -7.76 -6.80 7.22
CA ASP A 120 -8.92 -7.47 7.86
C ASP A 120 -9.88 -6.47 8.51
N GLN A 121 -9.37 -5.32 8.98
CA GLN A 121 -10.16 -4.32 9.69
C GLN A 121 -10.00 -2.89 9.13
N LYS A 122 -8.92 -2.63 8.38
CA LYS A 122 -8.62 -1.30 7.83
C LYS A 122 -8.53 -1.35 6.31
N ARG A 123 -8.86 -0.25 5.66
CA ARG A 123 -8.59 -0.08 4.21
C ARG A 123 -7.11 0.20 3.98
N CYS A 124 -6.61 -0.08 2.78
CA CYS A 124 -5.21 0.17 2.44
C CYS A 124 -5.06 0.49 0.96
N HIS A 125 -4.20 1.46 0.64
CA HIS A 125 -3.88 1.84 -0.74
C HIS A 125 -3.31 0.68 -1.56
N ARG A 126 -2.65 -0.28 -0.88
CA ARG A 126 -2.12 -1.51 -1.48
C ARG A 126 -3.21 -2.30 -2.21
N THR A 127 -4.44 -2.31 -1.69
CA THR A 127 -5.57 -3.02 -2.31
C THR A 127 -5.95 -2.36 -3.63
N ILE A 128 -6.06 -1.02 -3.66
CA ILE A 128 -6.32 -0.24 -4.88
C ILE A 128 -5.20 -0.45 -5.89
N LEU A 129 -3.95 -0.32 -5.46
CA LEU A 129 -2.79 -0.50 -6.32
C LEU A 129 -2.77 -1.88 -6.99
N ARG A 130 -3.10 -2.93 -6.23
CA ARG A 130 -3.22 -4.29 -6.76
C ARG A 130 -4.30 -4.40 -7.83
N GLU A 131 -5.46 -3.77 -7.62
CA GLU A 131 -6.56 -3.77 -8.59
C GLU A 131 -6.17 -3.04 -9.88
N GLU A 132 -5.52 -1.89 -9.74
CA GLU A 132 -5.01 -1.09 -10.86
C GLU A 132 -3.91 -1.80 -11.65
N LEU A 133 -3.06 -2.59 -10.99
CA LEU A 133 -2.09 -3.43 -11.67
C LEU A 133 -2.77 -4.59 -12.38
N ARG A 134 -3.68 -5.31 -11.70
CA ARG A 134 -4.43 -6.44 -12.28
C ARG A 134 -5.27 -6.07 -13.49
N SER A 135 -5.79 -4.85 -13.58
CA SER A 135 -6.56 -4.41 -14.76
C SER A 135 -5.69 -4.20 -16.01
N ARG A 136 -4.35 -4.18 -15.85
CA ARG A 136 -3.37 -3.92 -16.93
C ARG A 136 -2.58 -5.17 -17.36
N VAL A 137 -2.79 -6.31 -16.69
CA VAL A 137 -2.14 -7.60 -17.00
C VAL A 137 -3.16 -8.57 -17.58
#